data_AF-A0A7V2F1E6-F1
#
_entry.id   AF-A0A7V2F1E6-F1
#
_cell.length_a   1.000
_cell.length_b   1.000
_cell.length_c   1.000
_cell.angle_alpha   90.00
_cell.angle_beta   90.00
_cell.angle_gamma   90.00
#
_symmetry.space_group_name_H-M   'P 1'
#
loop_
_entity.id
_entity.type
_entity.pdbx_description
1 polymer ?
#
loop_
_entity_poly.entity_id
_entity_poly.type
_entity_poly.pdbx_seq_one_letter_code
_entity_poly.pdbx_strand_id
1 'polypeptide(L)'
;MVKNGFSGMLIPEGDTGVFAESILDLTGSREKCEYIGSNAYNEVVSNFSRENWVRVMRDTFNEILKDRVSIDDNRFSEAGINK
;
A
#
# COMPACT_ATOMS: atom_id res chain seq x y z
N MET A 1 1.75 -2.06 -4.92
CA MET A 1 2.52 -3.08 -5.67
C MET A 1 1.53 -3.82 -6.56
N VAL A 2 1.84 -4.00 -7.84
CA VAL A 2 0.98 -4.74 -8.76
C VAL A 2 1.05 -6.24 -8.45
N LYS A 3 -0.10 -6.92 -8.43
CA LYS A 3 -0.22 -8.36 -8.17
C LYS A 3 -0.55 -9.08 -9.48
N ASN A 4 0.32 -9.97 -9.93
CA ASN A 4 0.19 -10.66 -11.21
C ASN A 4 -1.15 -11.40 -11.34
N GLY A 5 -1.85 -11.21 -12.46
CA GLY A 5 -3.16 -11.81 -12.75
C GLY A 5 -4.33 -11.25 -11.94
N PHE A 6 -4.09 -10.35 -10.98
CA PHE A 6 -5.11 -9.79 -10.10
C PHE A 6 -5.33 -8.29 -10.33
N SER A 7 -4.28 -7.47 -10.13
CA SER A 7 -4.33 -6.01 -10.32
C SER A 7 -3.45 -5.52 -11.49
N GLY A 8 -2.92 -6.48 -12.26
CA GLY A 8 -2.15 -6.24 -13.48
C GLY A 8 -1.45 -7.52 -13.92
N MET A 9 -0.73 -7.45 -15.02
CA MET A 9 0.10 -8.55 -15.54
C MET A 9 1.57 -8.19 -15.35
N LEU A 10 2.36 -9.12 -14.82
CA LEU A 10 3.81 -8.96 -14.70
C LEU A 10 4.47 -9.66 -15.89
N ILE A 11 5.30 -8.90 -16.60
CA ILE A 11 5.97 -9.37 -17.81
C ILE A 11 7.48 -9.42 -17.54
N PRO A 12 8.17 -10.52 -17.91
CA PRO A 12 9.62 -10.57 -17.85
C PRO A 12 10.25 -9.46 -18.69
N GLU A 13 11.32 -8.86 -18.19
CA GLU A 13 12.02 -7.80 -18.91
C GLU A 13 12.59 -8.33 -20.23
N GLY A 14 12.34 -7.60 -21.32
CA GLY A 14 12.81 -7.95 -22.66
C GLY A 14 12.00 -9.04 -23.38
N ASP A 15 11.04 -9.68 -22.73
CA ASP A 15 10.19 -10.70 -23.38
C ASP A 15 9.01 -10.06 -24.11
N THR A 16 9.25 -9.69 -25.36
CA THR A 16 8.25 -9.08 -26.23
C THR A 16 7.14 -10.05 -26.65
N GLY A 17 7.41 -11.37 -26.63
CA GLY A 17 6.44 -12.41 -26.95
C GLY A 17 5.37 -12.46 -25.87
N VAL A 18 5.78 -12.63 -24.61
CA VAL A 18 4.87 -12.66 -23.45
C VAL A 18 4.15 -11.32 -23.28
N PHE A 19 4.81 -10.20 -23.59
CA PHE A 19 4.17 -8.88 -23.60
C PHE A 19 2.99 -8.83 -24.59
N ALA A 20 3.21 -9.24 -25.85
CA ALA A 20 2.19 -9.23 -26.88
C ALA A 20 1.04 -10.19 -26.55
N GLU A 21 1.35 -11.41 -26.11
CA GLU A 21 0.35 -12.39 -25.67
C GLU A 21 -0.51 -11.84 -24.53
N SER A 22 0.09 -11.16 -23.55
CA SER A 22 -0.63 -10.59 -22.41
C SER A 22 -1.57 -9.46 -22.83
N ILE A 23 -1.19 -8.64 -23.81
CA ILE A 23 -2.08 -7.62 -24.39
C ILE A 23 -3.26 -8.29 -25.09
N LEU A 24 -3.01 -9.32 -25.90
CA LEU A 24 -4.06 -10.04 -26.64
C LEU A 24 -5.03 -10.75 -25.70
N ASP A 25 -4.52 -11.38 -24.65
CA ASP A 25 -5.32 -12.04 -23.61
C ASP A 25 -6.20 -11.04 -22.83
N LEU A 26 -5.65 -9.86 -22.47
CA LEU A 26 -6.42 -8.79 -21.81
C LEU A 26 -7.47 -8.15 -22.73
N THR A 27 -7.10 -7.86 -23.98
CA THR A 27 -8.00 -7.19 -24.94
C THR A 27 -9.01 -8.14 -25.55
N GLY A 28 -8.70 -9.44 -25.60
CA GLY A 28 -9.58 -10.49 -26.10
C GLY A 28 -10.68 -10.93 -25.12
N SER A 29 -10.59 -10.56 -23.85
CA SER A 29 -11.60 -10.89 -22.84
C SER A 29 -12.03 -9.64 -22.04
N ARG A 30 -13.23 -9.15 -22.35
CA ARG A 30 -13.84 -8.01 -21.64
C ARG A 30 -13.96 -8.28 -20.14
N GLU A 31 -14.43 -9.47 -19.76
CA GLU A 31 -14.59 -9.87 -18.36
C GLU A 31 -13.27 -9.81 -17.60
N LYS A 32 -12.19 -10.34 -18.21
CA LYS A 32 -10.87 -10.33 -17.60
C LYS A 32 -10.32 -8.91 -17.45
N CYS A 33 -10.53 -8.07 -18.46
CA CYS A 33 -10.13 -6.65 -18.43
C CYS A 33 -10.86 -5.89 -17.30
N GLU A 34 -12.18 -6.09 -17.17
CA GLU A 34 -12.98 -5.47 -16.11
C GLU A 34 -12.58 -5.99 -14.72
N TYR A 35 -12.35 -7.29 -14.57
CA TYR A 35 -11.87 -7.90 -13.33
C TYR A 35 -10.53 -7.30 -12.89
N ILE A 36 -9.53 -7.32 -13.77
CA ILE A 36 -8.19 -6.81 -13.45
C ILE A 36 -8.23 -5.30 -13.19
N GLY A 37 -8.97 -4.54 -14.01
CA GLY A 37 -9.12 -3.10 -13.85
C GLY A 37 -9.79 -2.70 -12.54
N SER A 38 -10.85 -3.40 -12.14
CA SER A 38 -11.56 -3.13 -10.88
C SER A 38 -10.66 -3.42 -9.67
N ASN A 39 -9.92 -4.52 -9.70
CA ASN A 39 -8.98 -4.86 -8.64
C ASN A 39 -7.80 -3.88 -8.57
N ALA A 40 -7.28 -3.45 -9.72
CA ALA A 40 -6.25 -2.41 -9.77
C ALA A 40 -6.71 -1.10 -9.15
N TYR A 41 -7.94 -0.66 -9.46
CA TYR A 41 -8.54 0.51 -8.86
C TYR A 41 -8.67 0.37 -7.33
N ASN A 42 -9.19 -0.75 -6.86
CA ASN A 42 -9.36 -1.01 -5.43
C ASN A 42 -8.03 -1.04 -4.67
N GLU A 43 -6.97 -1.60 -5.26
CA GLU A 43 -5.61 -1.58 -4.70
C GLU A 43 -5.08 -0.16 -4.56
N VAL A 44 -5.28 0.70 -5.57
CA VAL A 44 -4.88 2.11 -5.51
C VAL A 44 -5.64 2.84 -4.41
N VAL A 45 -6.97 2.70 -4.37
CA VAL A 45 -7.79 3.39 -3.38
C VAL A 45 -7.45 2.96 -1.95
N SER A 46 -7.29 1.65 -1.72
CA SER A 46 -7.05 1.10 -0.39
C SER A 46 -5.64 1.37 0.14
N ASN A 47 -4.62 1.32 -0.72
CA ASN A 47 -3.22 1.35 -0.29
C ASN A 47 -2.47 2.62 -0.69
N PHE A 48 -2.82 3.21 -1.84
CA PHE A 48 -2.03 4.26 -2.49
C PHE A 48 -2.77 5.61 -2.62
N SER A 49 -4.00 5.73 -2.14
CA SER A 49 -4.74 6.99 -2.15
C SER A 49 -4.15 8.01 -1.18
N ARG A 50 -4.23 9.29 -1.55
CA ARG A 50 -3.76 10.40 -0.70
C ARG A 50 -4.42 10.34 0.68
N GLU A 51 -5.71 10.08 0.71
CA GLU A 51 -6.51 9.99 1.92
C GLU A 51 -5.99 8.89 2.84
N ASN A 52 -5.69 7.70 2.28
CA ASN A 52 -5.10 6.61 3.04
C ASN A 52 -3.73 6.99 3.60
N TRP A 53 -2.85 7.58 2.77
CA TRP A 53 -1.53 8.01 3.20
C TRP A 53 -1.57 9.07 4.30
N VAL A 54 -2.47 10.04 4.20
CA VAL A 54 -2.65 11.07 5.25
C VAL A 54 -3.09 10.43 6.57
N ARG A 55 -4.01 9.46 6.52
CA ARG A 55 -4.43 8.70 7.70
C ARG A 55 -3.26 7.93 8.32
N VAL A 56 -2.56 7.12 7.52
CA VAL A 56 -1.41 6.32 7.98
C VAL A 56 -0.35 7.21 8.62
N MET A 57 0.03 8.32 7.97
CA MET A 57 1.00 9.26 8.54
C MET A 57 0.54 9.82 9.89
N ARG A 58 -0.73 10.25 10.00
CA ARG A 58 -1.29 10.77 11.25
C ARG A 58 -1.24 9.73 12.36
N ASP A 59 -1.65 8.50 12.06
CA ASP A 59 -1.70 7.42 13.04
C ASP A 59 -0.28 7.07 13.52
N THR A 60 0.68 6.97 12.59
CA THR A 60 2.09 6.77 12.93
C THR A 60 2.67 7.91 13.78
N PHE A 61 2.36 9.18 13.46
CA PHE A 61 2.80 10.31 14.30
C PHE A 61 2.22 10.22 15.71
N ASN A 62 0.94 9.88 15.84
CA ASN A 62 0.29 9.73 17.14
C ASN A 62 0.90 8.59 17.97
N GLU A 63 1.24 7.47 17.33
CA GLU A 63 1.94 6.35 17.99
C GLU A 63 3.31 6.79 18.50
N ILE A 64 4.12 7.45 17.66
CA ILE A 64 5.44 7.95 18.07
C ILE A 64 5.33 8.93 19.24
N LEU A 65 4.33 9.83 19.22
CA LEU A 65 4.14 10.78 20.31
C LEU A 65 3.71 10.10 21.61
N LYS A 66 2.82 9.10 21.56
CA LYS A 66 2.43 8.31 22.74
C LYS A 66 3.62 7.58 23.34
N ASP A 67 4.44 6.96 22.51
CA ASP A 67 5.64 6.25 22.95
C ASP A 67 6.64 7.21 23.61
N ARG A 68 6.82 8.42 23.06
CA ARG A 68 7.70 9.44 23.65
C ARG A 68 7.20 9.97 24.99
N VAL A 69 5.90 10.24 25.12
CA VAL A 69 5.32 10.63 26.42
C VAL A 69 5.52 9.53 27.46
N SER A 70 5.35 8.27 27.06
CA SER A 70 5.57 7.12 27.94
C SER A 70 7.03 6.97 28.37
N ILE A 71 7.98 7.24 27.47
CA ILE A 71 9.42 7.25 27.78
C ILE A 71 9.75 8.39 28.76
N ASP A 72 9.24 9.60 28.51
CA ASP A 72 9.53 10.75 29.37
C ASP A 72 8.96 10.54 30.79
N ASP A 73 7.71 10.07 30.95
CA ASP A 73 7.13 9.77 32.26
C ASP A 73 7.92 8.68 33.02
N ASN A 74 8.47 7.69 32.33
CA ASN A 74 9.37 6.69 32.93
C ASN A 74 10.71 7.29 33.38
N ARG A 75 11.27 8.23 32.62
CA ARG A 75 12.54 8.90 33.00
C ARG A 75 12.37 9.86 34.18
N PHE A 76 11.23 10.53 34.31
CA PHE A 76 10.94 11.38 35.48
C PHE A 76 10.73 10.57 36.76
N SER A 77 10.06 9.42 36.66
CA SER A 77 9.89 8.50 37.79
C SER A 77 11.20 7.84 38.22
N GLU A 78 12.07 7.44 37.29
CA GLU A 78 13.42 6.93 37.60
C GLU A 78 14.35 8.03 38.19
N ALA A 79 14.18 9.28 37.78
CA ALA A 79 14.94 10.42 38.32
C ALA A 79 14.42 10.92 39.68
N GLY A 80 13.34 10.35 40.21
CA GLY A 80 12.74 10.74 41.50
C GLY A 80 12.11 12.14 41.49
N ILE A 81 11.76 12.68 40.31
CA ILE A 81 11.16 14.01 40.16
C ILE A 81 9.64 13.82 40.09
N ASN A 82 8.92 14.12 41.18
CA ASN A 82 7.45 14.19 41.16
C ASN A 82 6.99 15.50 40.53
N LYS A 83 6.00 15.42 39.62
CA LYS A 83 5.26 16.58 39.06
C LYS A 83 4.53 17.35 40.15
#